data_AF-H5WQI5-F1
#
_entry.id   AF-H5WQI5-F1
#
_cell.length_a   1.000
_cell.length_b   1.000
_cell.length_c   1.000
_cell.angle_alpha   90.00
_cell.angle_beta   90.00
_cell.angle_gamma   90.00
#
_symmetry.space_group_name_H-M   'P 1'
#
loop_
_entity.id
_entity.type
_entity.pdbx_description
1 polymer ?
#
loop_
_entity_poly.entity_id
_entity_poly.type
_entity_poly.pdbx_seq_one_letter_code
_entity_poly.pdbx_strand_id
1 'polypeptide(L)'
;MNKSLLLASLVAALALTACGKKEEAAAPAPAAAASAAVAPVVDAAASAAATAGAAAASAVDSAASAAAGAVAGAAASAADSAASAITGAAAGAADAAKDAAAKAADAAASAIKK
;
A
#
# COMPACT_ATOMS: atom_id res chain seq x y z
N MET A 1 -11.55 -2.48 6.85
CA MET A 1 -11.69 -3.17 8.15
C MET A 1 -10.93 -4.51 8.21
N ASN A 2 -10.73 -5.22 7.08
CA ASN A 2 -10.06 -6.54 7.09
C ASN A 2 -8.51 -6.47 7.15
N LYS A 3 -7.93 -5.30 6.88
CA LYS A 3 -6.47 -5.08 6.82
C LYS A 3 -5.84 -5.00 8.22
N SER A 4 -6.60 -4.50 9.20
CA SER A 4 -6.18 -4.44 10.60
C SER A 4 -6.13 -5.82 11.24
N LEU A 5 -7.02 -6.74 10.85
CA LEU A 5 -7.01 -8.12 11.36
C LEU A 5 -5.83 -8.92 10.83
N LEU A 6 -5.43 -8.72 9.56
CA LEU A 6 -4.25 -9.40 9.01
C LEU A 6 -2.96 -8.92 9.67
N LEU A 7 -2.80 -7.61 9.91
CA LEU A 7 -1.64 -7.10 10.63
C LEU A 7 -1.60 -7.58 12.08
N ALA A 8 -2.74 -7.62 12.77
CA ALA A 8 -2.82 -8.12 14.14
C ALA A 8 -2.49 -9.62 14.22
N SER A 9 -2.98 -10.43 13.27
CA SER A 9 -2.68 -11.86 13.20
C SER A 9 -1.19 -12.13 12.94
N LEU A 10 -0.55 -11.33 12.08
CA LEU A 10 0.86 -11.48 11.78
C LEU A 10 1.76 -11.10 12.97
N VAL A 11 1.42 -10.02 13.69
CA VAL A 11 2.11 -9.64 14.93
C VAL A 11 1.95 -10.70 16.02
N ALA A 12 0.76 -11.29 16.16
CA ALA A 12 0.52 -12.36 17.12
C ALA A 12 1.34 -13.62 16.80
N ALA A 13 1.45 -13.99 15.52
CA ALA A 13 2.29 -15.12 15.10
C ALA A 13 3.77 -14.87 15.44
N LEU A 14 4.29 -13.67 15.18
CA LEU A 14 5.68 -13.28 15.48
C LEU A 14 5.98 -13.28 16.98
N ALA A 15 5.02 -12.87 17.82
CA ALA A 15 5.16 -12.94 19.28
C ALA A 15 5.21 -14.40 19.79
N LEU A 16 4.44 -15.31 19.17
CA LEU A 16 4.43 -16.72 19.55
C LEU A 16 5.73 -17.43 19.16
N THR A 17 6.34 -17.10 18.02
CA THR A 17 7.70 -17.60 17.67
C THR A 17 8.78 -17.01 18.56
N ALA A 18 8.60 -15.82 19.11
CA ALA A 18 9.55 -15.22 20.04
C ALA A 18 9.45 -15.79 21.48
N CYS A 19 8.25 -16.17 21.91
CA CYS A 19 8.04 -16.76 23.24
C CYS A 19 8.18 -18.31 23.29
N GLY A 20 8.15 -19.01 22.15
CA GLY A 20 8.14 -20.48 22.10
C GLY A 20 9.50 -21.19 22.29
N LYS A 21 10.59 -20.49 22.63
CA LYS A 21 11.95 -21.09 22.68
C LYS A 21 12.50 -21.34 24.09
N LYS A 22 11.66 -21.32 25.13
CA LYS A 22 12.15 -21.33 26.52
C LYS A 22 11.65 -22.44 27.44
N GLU A 23 10.81 -23.37 26.97
CA GLU A 23 10.25 -24.39 27.86
C GLU A 23 10.26 -25.78 27.21
N GLU A 24 11.38 -26.51 27.37
CA GLU A 24 11.39 -27.97 27.49
C GLU A 24 12.61 -28.37 28.35
N ALA A 25 12.33 -29.21 29.34
CA ALA A 25 13.06 -29.48 30.57
C ALA A 25 14.48 -30.07 30.46
N ALA A 26 15.24 -29.84 31.54
CA ALA A 26 16.59 -30.34 31.80
C ALA A 26 16.66 -31.86 32.06
N ALA A 27 17.75 -32.49 31.60
CA ALA A 27 18.34 -33.71 32.14
C ALA A 27 19.89 -33.56 32.19
N PRO A 28 20.60 -34.06 33.23
CA PRO A 28 21.97 -33.63 33.53
C PRO A 28 23.10 -34.42 32.81
N ALA A 29 24.15 -33.66 32.43
CA ALA A 29 25.56 -33.99 32.12
C ALA A 29 25.90 -34.84 30.86
N PRO A 30 26.84 -34.38 29.98
CA PRO A 30 28.23 -34.04 30.34
C PRO A 30 28.63 -32.58 30.03
N ALA A 31 29.08 -31.85 31.06
CA ALA A 31 29.16 -30.39 31.06
C ALA A 31 30.55 -29.77 30.72
N ALA A 32 31.50 -30.52 30.15
CA ALA A 32 32.81 -29.97 29.79
C ALA A 32 33.09 -29.98 28.27
N ALA A 33 32.65 -31.01 27.55
CA ALA A 33 32.86 -31.10 26.10
C ALA A 33 31.79 -30.38 25.26
N ALA A 34 30.57 -30.26 25.77
CA ALA A 34 29.47 -29.59 25.06
C ALA A 34 29.66 -28.06 24.96
N SER A 35 30.27 -27.44 25.97
CA SER A 35 30.39 -25.96 26.04
C SER A 35 31.26 -25.36 24.92
N ALA A 36 32.33 -26.06 24.52
CA ALA A 36 33.24 -25.58 23.47
C ALA A 36 32.62 -25.64 22.06
N ALA A 37 31.65 -26.54 21.82
CA ALA A 37 30.97 -26.68 20.54
C ALA A 37 29.77 -25.73 20.37
N VAL A 38 29.24 -25.18 21.47
CA VAL A 38 28.05 -24.29 21.42
C VAL A 38 28.39 -22.90 20.88
N ALA A 39 29.58 -22.37 21.20
CA ALA A 39 30.03 -21.04 20.76
C ALA A 39 30.02 -20.82 19.22
N PRO A 40 30.60 -21.71 18.38
CA PRO A 40 30.55 -21.53 16.94
C PRO A 40 29.13 -21.68 16.35
N VAL A 41 28.26 -22.46 17.01
CA VAL A 41 26.88 -22.67 16.54
C VAL A 41 26.01 -21.44 16.78
N VAL A 42 26.17 -20.76 17.92
CA VAL A 42 25.44 -19.51 18.19
C VAL A 42 25.89 -18.37 17.28
N ASP A 43 27.17 -18.27 16.94
CA ASP A 43 27.69 -17.27 16.00
C ASP A 43 27.14 -17.48 14.58
N ALA A 44 27.15 -18.73 14.11
CA ALA A 44 26.54 -19.10 12.83
C ALA A 44 25.03 -18.81 12.79
N ALA A 45 24.32 -19.11 13.89
CA ALA A 45 22.89 -18.81 14.00
C ALA A 45 22.60 -17.30 14.02
N ALA A 46 23.43 -16.50 14.70
CA ALA A 46 23.31 -15.04 14.71
C ALA A 46 23.55 -14.44 13.32
N SER A 47 24.57 -14.91 12.61
CA SER A 47 24.85 -14.48 11.23
C SER A 47 23.72 -14.86 10.26
N ALA A 48 23.15 -16.07 10.39
CA ALA A 48 21.99 -16.49 9.62
C ALA A 48 20.74 -15.65 9.94
N ALA A 49 20.52 -15.30 11.20
CA ALA A 49 19.42 -14.42 11.60
C ALA A 49 19.59 -13.00 11.06
N ALA A 50 20.82 -12.46 11.07
CA ALA A 50 21.12 -11.13 10.53
C ALA A 50 20.87 -11.06 9.02
N THR A 51 21.34 -12.06 8.27
CA THR A 51 21.10 -12.15 6.82
C THR A 51 19.63 -12.33 6.48
N ALA A 52 18.90 -13.17 7.23
CA ALA A 52 17.45 -13.31 7.09
C ALA A 52 16.72 -11.98 7.39
N GLY A 53 17.14 -11.24 8.43
CA GLY A 53 16.60 -9.94 8.77
C GLY A 53 16.83 -8.89 7.67
N ALA A 54 18.03 -8.85 7.08
CA ALA A 54 18.34 -7.96 5.97
C ALA A 54 17.50 -8.29 4.72
N ALA A 55 17.35 -9.57 4.39
CA ALA A 55 16.50 -10.01 3.27
C ALA A 55 15.02 -9.63 3.49
N ALA A 56 14.51 -9.81 4.72
CA ALA A 56 13.16 -9.40 5.09
C ALA A 56 12.97 -7.88 4.96
N ALA A 57 13.94 -7.08 5.40
CA ALA A 57 13.89 -5.63 5.26
C ALA A 57 13.83 -5.18 3.78
N SER A 58 14.67 -5.76 2.92
CA SER A 58 14.64 -5.48 1.48
C SER A 58 13.33 -5.90 0.81
N ALA A 59 12.74 -7.01 1.24
CA ALA A 59 11.44 -7.46 0.73
C ALA A 59 10.31 -6.49 1.15
N VAL A 60 10.34 -5.99 2.38
CA VAL A 60 9.38 -4.98 2.88
C VAL A 60 9.53 -3.67 2.11
N ASP A 61 10.75 -3.20 1.87
CA ASP A 61 11.00 -1.97 1.11
C ASP A 61 10.49 -2.08 -0.34
N SER A 62 10.75 -3.22 -0.99
CA SER A 62 10.25 -3.52 -2.34
C SER A 62 8.72 -3.53 -2.39
N ALA A 63 8.08 -4.17 -1.39
CA ALA A 63 6.63 -4.20 -1.28
C ALA A 63 6.03 -2.80 -1.02
N ALA A 64 6.68 -1.99 -0.19
CA ALA A 64 6.26 -0.61 0.08
C ALA A 64 6.36 0.26 -1.18
N SER A 65 7.46 0.16 -1.94
CA SER A 65 7.65 0.86 -3.21
C SER A 65 6.62 0.45 -4.26
N ALA A 66 6.32 -0.85 -4.38
CA ALA A 66 5.28 -1.34 -5.28
C ALA A 66 3.88 -0.82 -4.90
N ALA A 67 3.55 -0.81 -3.60
CA ALA A 67 2.30 -0.24 -3.11
C ALA A 67 2.22 1.27 -3.39
N ALA A 68 3.30 2.03 -3.17
CA ALA A 68 3.36 3.45 -3.48
C ALA A 68 3.14 3.74 -4.98
N GLY A 69 3.76 2.94 -5.86
CA GLY A 69 3.55 3.04 -7.31
C GLY A 69 2.09 2.75 -7.71
N ALA A 70 1.47 1.74 -7.12
CA ALA A 70 0.07 1.40 -7.38
C ALA A 70 -0.90 2.52 -6.95
N VAL A 71 -0.69 3.13 -5.78
CA VAL A 71 -1.56 4.24 -5.34
C VAL A 71 -1.36 5.50 -6.19
N ALA A 72 -0.12 5.78 -6.61
CA ALA A 72 0.17 6.91 -7.50
C ALA A 72 -0.50 6.73 -8.88
N GLY A 73 -0.42 5.52 -9.45
CA GLY A 73 -1.10 5.19 -10.70
C GLY A 73 -2.62 5.31 -10.60
N ALA A 74 -3.22 4.80 -9.52
CA ALA A 74 -4.66 4.92 -9.29
C ALA A 74 -5.10 6.39 -9.13
N ALA A 75 -4.31 7.21 -8.41
CA ALA A 75 -4.58 8.63 -8.24
C ALA A 75 -4.48 9.40 -9.57
N ALA A 76 -3.50 9.10 -10.41
CA ALA A 76 -3.36 9.70 -11.73
C ALA A 76 -4.56 9.40 -12.64
N SER A 77 -5.01 8.13 -12.69
CA SER A 77 -6.19 7.74 -13.47
C SER A 77 -7.48 8.40 -12.97
N ALA A 78 -7.62 8.56 -11.65
CA ALA A 78 -8.75 9.27 -11.05
C ALA A 78 -8.74 10.76 -11.40
N ALA A 79 -7.57 11.40 -11.38
CA ALA A 79 -7.40 12.79 -11.78
C ALA A 79 -7.73 13.02 -13.26
N ASP A 80 -7.30 12.12 -14.15
CA ASP A 80 -7.60 12.17 -15.59
C ASP A 80 -9.11 12.02 -15.87
N SER A 81 -9.75 11.08 -15.18
CA SER A 81 -11.21 10.89 -15.24
C SER A 81 -11.97 12.15 -14.77
N ALA A 82 -11.50 12.78 -13.68
CA ALA A 82 -12.08 14.00 -13.17
C ALA A 82 -11.90 15.18 -14.16
N ALA A 83 -10.70 15.32 -14.74
CA ALA A 83 -10.42 16.35 -15.74
C ALA A 83 -11.31 16.19 -17.00
N SER A 84 -11.49 14.96 -17.47
CA SER A 84 -12.38 14.63 -18.58
C SER A 84 -13.84 14.97 -18.26
N ALA A 85 -14.31 14.66 -17.05
CA ALA A 85 -15.66 14.99 -16.61
C ALA A 85 -15.89 16.51 -16.54
N ILE A 86 -14.92 17.26 -16.00
CA ILE A 86 -14.97 18.73 -15.92
C ILE A 86 -15.00 19.34 -17.33
N THR A 87 -14.17 18.84 -18.24
CA THR A 87 -14.13 19.32 -19.63
C THR A 87 -15.45 19.06 -20.36
N GLY A 88 -16.04 17.87 -20.17
CA GLY A 88 -17.35 17.54 -20.72
C GLY A 88 -18.47 18.43 -20.17
N ALA A 89 -18.46 18.69 -18.86
CA ALA A 89 -19.42 19.60 -18.24
C ALA A 89 -19.27 21.05 -18.74
N ALA A 90 -18.03 21.52 -18.91
CA ALA A 90 -17.76 22.85 -19.46
C ALA A 90 -18.21 22.99 -20.92
N ALA A 91 -17.97 21.96 -21.75
CA ALA A 91 -18.45 21.94 -23.13
C ALA A 91 -19.99 21.98 -23.20
N GLY A 92 -20.67 21.14 -22.41
CA GLY A 92 -22.14 21.14 -22.35
C GLY A 92 -22.72 22.48 -21.88
N ALA A 93 -22.08 23.14 -20.91
CA ALA A 93 -22.48 24.47 -20.46
C ALA A 93 -22.29 25.53 -21.55
N ALA A 94 -21.19 25.46 -22.33
CA ALA A 94 -20.94 26.37 -23.43
C ALA A 94 -21.93 26.18 -24.59
N ASP A 95 -22.31 24.94 -24.90
CA ASP A 95 -23.32 24.64 -25.92
C ASP A 95 -24.72 25.13 -25.49
N ALA A 96 -25.10 24.92 -24.23
CA ALA A 96 -26.33 25.46 -23.69
C ALA A 96 -26.38 27.00 -23.73
N ALA A 97 -25.26 27.66 -23.44
CA ALA A 97 -25.15 29.12 -23.54
C ALA A 97 -25.28 29.61 -24.99
N LYS A 98 -24.68 28.92 -25.96
CA LYS A 98 -24.84 29.23 -27.40
C LYS A 98 -26.28 29.06 -27.87
N ASP A 99 -26.94 27.96 -27.47
CA ASP A 99 -28.35 27.72 -27.84
C ASP A 99 -29.28 28.80 -27.27
N ALA A 100 -29.07 29.19 -26.00
CA ALA A 100 -29.82 30.27 -25.38
C ALA A 100 -29.58 31.62 -26.09
N ALA A 101 -28.34 31.93 -26.47
CA ALA A 101 -28.00 33.14 -27.19
C ALA A 101 -28.63 33.17 -28.60
N ALA A 102 -28.61 32.03 -29.31
CA ALA A 102 -29.26 31.91 -30.62
C ALA A 102 -30.77 32.16 -30.51
N LYS A 103 -31.45 31.51 -29.56
CA LYS A 103 -32.88 31.71 -29.32
C LYS A 103 -33.22 33.15 -28.95
N ALA A 104 -32.38 33.82 -28.16
CA ALA A 104 -32.56 35.23 -27.83
C ALA A 104 -32.42 36.14 -29.07
N ALA A 105 -31.45 35.85 -29.94
CA ALA A 105 -31.26 36.58 -31.19
C ALA A 105 -32.45 36.41 -32.15
N ASP A 106 -32.95 35.19 -32.31
CA ASP A 106 -34.14 34.89 -33.13
C ASP A 106 -35.39 35.61 -32.63
N ALA A 107 -35.59 35.63 -31.30
CA ALA A 107 -36.70 36.36 -30.68
C ALA A 107 -36.59 37.87 -30.92
N ALA A 108 -35.40 38.45 -30.77
CA ALA A 108 -35.17 39.87 -31.04
C ALA A 108 -35.40 40.22 -32.52
N ALA A 109 -34.89 39.41 -33.45
CA ALA A 109 -35.10 39.59 -34.88
C ALA A 109 -36.59 39.53 -35.26
N SER A 110 -37.35 38.63 -34.62
CA SER A 110 -38.81 38.50 -34.82
C SER A 110 -39.58 39.72 -34.31
N ALA A 111 -39.15 40.31 -33.19
CA ALA A 111 -39.79 41.50 -32.62
C ALA A 111 -39.59 42.76 -33.48
N ILE A 112 -38.44 42.90 -34.14
CA ILE A 112 -38.15 44.05 -35.01
C ILE A 112 -38.94 44.01 -36.32
N LYS A 113 -39.41 42.83 -36.72
CA LYS A 113 -40.09 42.60 -38.01
C LYS A 113 -41.62 42.71 -37.93
N LYS A 114 -42.15 43.02 -36.75
CA LYS A 114 -43.58 43.12 -36.45
C LYS A 114 -43.94 44.57 -36.17
#